data_AF-A0A7C6ZQA7-F1
#
_entry.id   AF-A0A7C6ZQA7-F1
#
_cell.length_a   1.000
_cell.length_b   1.000
_cell.length_c   1.000
_cell.angle_alpha   90.00
_cell.angle_beta   90.00
_cell.angle_gamma   90.00
#
_symmetry.space_group_name_H-M   'P 1'
#
loop_
_entity.id
_entity.type
_entity.pdbx_description
1 polymer ?
#
loop_
_entity_poly.entity_id
_entity_poly.type
_entity_poly.pdbx_seq_one_letter_code
_entity_poly.pdbx_strand_id
1 'polypeptide(L)'
;MSLPLFAQNRNGECLAACALMVLRFLQVPAEYTRLVRLLEINELGAPFRHLQRLQSLGVNVTVSQGTLPRIYAHLADGAPCIVAVETRELPYWEGIDSSHAVVVRGMNSRYVIIDPEN
;
A
#
# COMPACT_ATOMS: atom_id res chain seq x y z
N MET A 1 -14.79 -6.98 -7.69
CA MET A 1 -14.86 -6.72 -6.24
C MET A 1 -14.25 -5.36 -5.97
N SER A 2 -14.88 -4.52 -5.15
CA SER A 2 -14.39 -3.18 -4.79
C SER A 2 -13.38 -3.28 -3.64
N LEU A 3 -12.23 -2.61 -3.77
CA LEU A 3 -11.27 -2.46 -2.68
C LEU A 3 -11.88 -1.52 -1.62
N PRO A 4 -12.01 -1.94 -0.35
CA PRO A 4 -12.56 -1.07 0.68
C PRO A 4 -11.53 0.02 1.04
N LEU A 5 -11.90 1.29 0.85
CA LEU A 5 -11.11 2.45 1.26
C LEU A 5 -10.97 2.48 2.79
N PHE A 6 -9.76 2.75 3.29
CA PHE A 6 -9.48 2.85 4.72
C PHE A 6 -8.57 4.06 5.00
N ALA A 7 -9.05 5.01 5.80
CA ALA A 7 -8.24 6.15 6.19
C ALA A 7 -7.16 5.74 7.20
N GLN A 8 -5.95 6.30 7.10
CA GLN A 8 -4.95 6.15 8.16
C GLN A 8 -5.47 6.75 9.47
N ASN A 9 -5.18 6.11 10.60
CA ASN A 9 -5.58 6.65 11.90
C ASN A 9 -4.63 7.75 12.40
N ARG A 10 -3.36 7.70 12.02
CA ARG A 10 -2.31 8.66 12.40
C ARG A 10 -1.29 8.87 11.27
N ASN A 11 -0.57 9.99 11.32
CA ASN A 11 0.59 10.22 10.44
C ASN A 11 1.61 9.08 10.59
N GLY A 12 2.18 8.65 9.45
CA GLY A 12 3.12 7.52 9.37
C GLY A 12 2.46 6.15 9.16
N GLU A 13 1.14 6.03 9.30
CA GLU A 13 0.46 4.74 9.22
C GLU A 13 -0.05 4.36 7.81
N CYS A 14 0.36 5.12 6.79
CA CYS A 14 0.10 4.87 5.37
C CYS A 14 0.24 3.38 4.96
N LEU A 15 1.35 2.77 5.39
CA LEU A 15 1.69 1.40 5.08
C LEU A 15 0.73 0.39 5.75
N ALA A 16 0.25 0.69 6.97
CA ALA A 16 -0.74 -0.15 7.66
C ALA A 16 -2.12 -0.04 7.02
N ALA A 17 -2.55 1.16 6.64
CA ALA A 17 -3.81 1.37 5.93
C ALA A 17 -3.81 0.61 4.60
N CYS A 18 -2.78 0.80 3.77
CA CYS A 18 -2.61 0.08 2.51
C CYS A 18 -2.59 -1.44 2.70
N ALA A 19 -1.81 -1.94 3.68
CA ALA A 19 -1.76 -3.37 4.00
C ALA A 19 -3.14 -3.91 4.41
N LEU A 20 -3.90 -3.16 5.22
CA LEU A 20 -5.23 -3.57 5.64
C LEU A 20 -6.20 -3.66 4.46
N MET A 21 -6.19 -2.68 3.54
CA MET A 21 -7.06 -2.72 2.36
C MET A 21 -6.76 -3.95 1.49
N VAL A 22 -5.48 -4.25 1.26
CA VAL A 22 -5.04 -5.43 0.50
C VAL A 22 -5.43 -6.73 1.19
N LEU A 23 -5.20 -6.84 2.50
CA LEU A 23 -5.58 -8.04 3.26
C LEU A 23 -7.10 -8.26 3.25
N ARG A 24 -7.90 -7.20 3.35
CA ARG A 24 -9.37 -7.29 3.22
C ARG A 24 -9.80 -7.72 1.82
N PHE A 25 -9.15 -7.22 0.77
CA PHE A 25 -9.39 -7.66 -0.60
C PHE A 25 -9.09 -9.16 -0.77
N LEU A 26 -8.00 -9.64 -0.16
CA LEU A 26 -7.62 -11.05 -0.13
C LEU A 26 -8.43 -11.90 0.88
N GLN A 27 -9.40 -11.28 1.58
CA GLN A 27 -10.21 -11.92 2.63
C GLN A 27 -9.38 -12.52 3.78
N VAL A 28 -8.19 -11.97 4.03
CA VAL A 28 -7.33 -12.35 5.15
C VAL A 28 -7.67 -11.48 6.36
N PRO A 29 -8.09 -12.07 7.49
CA PRO A 29 -8.44 -11.31 8.68
C PRO A 29 -7.20 -10.67 9.30
N ALA A 30 -7.23 -9.35 9.47
CA ALA A 30 -6.17 -8.59 10.12
C ALA A 30 -6.76 -7.42 10.91
N GLU A 31 -6.21 -7.19 12.11
CA GLU A 31 -6.54 -6.01 12.90
C GLU A 31 -5.51 -4.90 12.68
N TYR A 32 -6.00 -3.67 12.57
CA TYR A 32 -5.17 -2.50 12.28
C TYR A 32 -4.03 -2.31 13.30
N THR A 33 -4.32 -2.40 14.59
CA THR A 33 -3.32 -2.25 15.66
C THR A 33 -2.26 -3.35 15.63
N ARG A 34 -2.64 -4.56 15.20
CA ARG A 34 -1.70 -5.66 14.98
C ARG A 34 -0.81 -5.39 13.77
N LEU A 35 -1.35 -4.82 12.70
CA LEU A 35 -0.57 -4.42 11.53
C LEU A 35 0.44 -3.32 11.84
N VAL A 36 0.05 -2.29 12.60
CA VAL A 36 0.96 -1.22 13.06
C VAL A 36 2.16 -1.82 13.80
N ARG A 37 1.92 -2.76 14.72
CA ARG A 37 3.00 -3.45 15.46
C ARG A 37 3.83 -4.37 14.57
N LEU A 38 3.17 -5.17 13.73
CA LEU A 38 3.83 -6.14 12.84
C LEU A 38 4.74 -5.45 11.83
N LEU A 39 4.30 -4.32 11.28
CA LEU A 39 5.06 -3.51 10.32
C LEU A 39 6.06 -2.58 11.02
N GLU A 40 6.13 -2.58 12.36
CA GLU A 40 6.96 -1.69 13.18
C GLU A 40 6.83 -0.22 12.77
N ILE A 41 5.58 0.23 12.59
CA ILE A 41 5.28 1.61 12.24
C ILE A 41 5.43 2.50 13.47
N ASN A 42 6.11 3.63 13.29
CA ASN A 42 6.20 4.71 14.25
C ASN A 42 5.65 6.02 13.65
N GLU A 43 5.82 7.14 14.36
CA GLU A 43 5.32 8.46 13.95
C GLU A 43 5.91 8.98 12.62
N LEU A 44 7.08 8.48 12.22
CA LEU A 44 7.74 8.76 10.94
C LEU A 44 7.39 7.73 9.85
N GLY A 45 6.68 6.66 10.22
CA GLY A 45 6.28 5.56 9.35
C GLY A 45 7.12 4.30 9.51
N ALA A 46 7.22 3.51 8.44
CA ALA A 46 8.01 2.28 8.40
C ALA A 46 8.70 2.10 7.04
N PRO A 47 9.89 1.46 7.01
CA PRO A 47 10.51 1.01 5.78
C PRO A 47 9.57 0.11 4.96
N PHE A 48 9.45 0.38 3.65
CA PHE A 48 8.56 -0.37 2.76
C PHE A 48 8.79 -1.90 2.77
N ARG A 49 10.04 -2.33 2.96
CA ARG A 49 10.41 -3.75 3.11
C ARG A 49 9.69 -4.46 4.27
N HIS A 50 9.19 -3.73 5.27
CA HIS A 50 8.45 -4.31 6.39
C HIS A 50 7.15 -4.99 5.93
N LEU A 51 6.63 -4.69 4.74
CA LEU A 51 5.52 -5.44 4.12
C LEU A 51 5.81 -6.93 4.01
N GLN A 52 7.08 -7.36 3.89
CA GLN A 52 7.44 -8.79 3.88
C GLN A 52 6.95 -9.51 5.15
N ARG A 53 6.82 -8.81 6.28
CA ARG A 53 6.34 -9.39 7.53
C ARG A 53 4.88 -9.83 7.48
N LEU A 54 4.09 -9.35 6.51
CA LEU A 54 2.74 -9.85 6.27
C LEU A 54 2.73 -11.34 5.87
N GLN A 55 3.86 -11.90 5.44
CA GLN A 55 3.99 -13.35 5.21
C GLN A 55 3.64 -14.17 6.46
N SER A 56 3.86 -13.63 7.66
CA SER A 56 3.43 -14.26 8.92
C SER A 56 1.91 -14.42 9.06
N LEU A 57 1.11 -13.76 8.22
CA LEU A 57 -0.35 -13.86 8.14
C LEU A 57 -0.82 -14.84 7.05
N GLY A 58 0.10 -15.57 6.40
CA GLY A 58 -0.22 -16.58 5.39
C GLY A 58 -0.39 -16.06 3.97
N VAL A 59 0.06 -14.83 3.68
CA VAL A 59 0.07 -14.27 2.32
C VAL A 59 1.46 -14.32 1.69
N ASN A 60 1.53 -14.47 0.37
CA ASN A 60 2.79 -14.32 -0.35
C ASN A 60 3.08 -12.85 -0.61
N VAL A 61 4.24 -12.36 -0.18
CA VAL A 61 4.68 -10.98 -0.38
C VAL A 61 5.99 -10.95 -1.15
N THR A 62 6.02 -10.16 -2.21
CA THR A 62 7.25 -9.83 -2.94
C THR A 62 7.48 -8.34 -2.88
N VAL A 63 8.61 -7.91 -2.32
CA VAL A 63 9.05 -6.51 -2.32
C VAL A 63 10.20 -6.38 -3.29
N SER A 64 10.03 -5.54 -4.32
CA SER A 64 11.06 -5.28 -5.32
C SER A 64 10.88 -3.90 -5.92
N GLN A 65 11.92 -3.38 -6.57
CA GLN A 65 11.74 -2.25 -7.48
C GLN A 65 10.91 -2.72 -8.68
N GLY A 66 9.81 -2.00 -8.93
CA GLY A 66 8.86 -2.31 -9.99
C GLY A 66 8.96 -1.32 -11.14
N THR A 67 8.50 -1.74 -12.32
CA THR A 67 8.21 -0.86 -13.46
C THR A 67 6.71 -0.87 -13.70
N LEU A 68 6.18 0.17 -14.35
CA LEU A 68 4.77 0.24 -14.73
C LEU A 68 4.28 -1.03 -15.47
N PRO A 69 5.03 -1.61 -16.44
CA PRO A 69 4.66 -2.88 -17.06
C PRO A 69 4.54 -4.05 -16.09
N ARG A 70 5.42 -4.14 -15.08
CA ARG A 70 5.36 -5.22 -14.07
C ARG A 70 4.15 -5.05 -13.16
N ILE A 71 3.83 -3.82 -12.75
CA ILE A 71 2.63 -3.51 -11.97
C ILE A 71 1.39 -3.90 -12.77
N TYR A 72 1.32 -3.52 -14.05
CA TYR A 72 0.21 -3.88 -14.92
C TYR A 72 0.03 -5.40 -15.04
N ALA A 73 1.12 -6.15 -15.24
CA ALA A 73 1.07 -7.61 -15.32
C ALA A 73 0.51 -8.23 -14.03
N HIS A 74 0.98 -7.78 -12.86
CA HIS A 74 0.46 -8.27 -11.57
C HIS A 74 -1.03 -7.97 -11.39
N LEU A 75 -1.47 -6.76 -11.76
CA LEU A 75 -2.88 -6.38 -11.68
C LEU A 75 -3.76 -7.20 -12.64
N ALA A 76 -3.26 -7.50 -13.84
CA ALA A 76 -3.95 -8.34 -14.80
C ALA A 76 -4.15 -9.78 -14.29
N ASP A 77 -3.20 -10.28 -13.48
CA ASP A 77 -3.29 -11.58 -12.80
C ASP A 77 -4.13 -11.54 -11.51
N GLY A 78 -4.75 -10.40 -11.20
CA GLY A 78 -5.58 -10.22 -10.00
C GLY A 78 -4.79 -10.03 -8.70
N ALA A 79 -3.47 -9.79 -8.78
CA ALA A 79 -2.63 -9.53 -7.62
C ALA A 79 -2.64 -8.03 -7.27
N PRO A 80 -3.14 -7.65 -6.06
CA PRO A 80 -3.12 -6.26 -5.63
C PRO A 80 -1.69 -5.78 -5.39
N CYS A 81 -1.39 -4.56 -5.81
CA CYS A 81 -0.05 -3.97 -5.68
C CYS A 81 -0.06 -2.79 -4.71
N ILE A 82 0.86 -2.79 -3.75
CA ILE A 82 1.20 -1.61 -2.95
C ILE A 82 2.45 -0.99 -3.57
N VAL A 83 2.47 0.33 -3.75
CA VAL A 83 3.62 1.05 -4.30
C VAL A 83 4.00 2.19 -3.37
N ALA A 84 5.30 2.40 -3.23
CA ALA A 84 5.84 3.62 -2.65
C ALA A 84 5.87 4.71 -3.73
N VAL A 85 5.35 5.88 -3.39
CA VAL A 85 5.40 7.09 -4.21
C VAL A 85 6.03 8.22 -3.40
N GLU A 86 6.71 9.15 -4.07
CA GLU A 86 7.23 10.35 -3.42
C GLU A 86 6.13 11.42 -3.48
N THR A 87 5.79 12.03 -2.35
CA THR A 87 4.69 13.01 -2.29
C THR A 87 4.98 14.26 -3.11
N ARG A 88 6.25 14.54 -3.48
CA ARG A 88 6.61 15.56 -4.47
C ARG A 88 5.98 15.33 -5.85
N GLU A 89 5.63 14.08 -6.17
CA GLU A 89 4.94 13.70 -7.42
C GLU A 89 3.42 13.88 -7.32
N LEU A 90 2.90 14.28 -6.15
CA LEU A 90 1.47 14.45 -5.85
C LEU A 90 1.13 15.94 -5.65
N PRO A 91 0.45 16.60 -6.61
CA PRO A 91 0.23 18.06 -6.58
C PRO A 91 -0.57 18.58 -5.36
N TYR A 92 -1.27 17.71 -4.65
CA TYR A 92 -2.13 18.04 -3.51
C TYR A 92 -1.42 17.98 -2.16
N TRP A 93 -0.12 17.66 -2.12
CA TRP A 93 0.68 17.56 -0.88
C TRP A 93 1.45 18.83 -0.51
N GLU A 94 1.06 19.99 -1.08
CA GLU A 94 1.54 21.34 -0.73
C GLU A 94 3.08 21.50 -0.60
N GLY A 95 3.86 20.67 -1.32
CA GLY A 95 5.33 20.74 -1.32
C GLY A 95 6.04 20.00 -0.19
N ILE A 96 5.35 19.20 0.61
CA ILE A 96 5.98 18.29 1.58
C ILE A 96 6.51 17.07 0.82
N ASP A 97 7.83 16.83 0.89
CA ASP A 97 8.49 15.67 0.29
C ASP A 97 8.67 14.55 1.32
N SER A 98 7.96 13.45 1.13
CA SER A 98 7.92 12.28 1.99
C SER A 98 7.63 11.03 1.16
N SER A 99 8.07 9.88 1.65
CA SER A 99 7.68 8.60 1.06
C SER A 99 6.27 8.25 1.54
N HIS A 100 5.37 7.97 0.59
CA HIS A 100 3.99 7.60 0.83
C HIS A 100 3.70 6.24 0.19
N ALA A 101 2.75 5.48 0.73
CA ALA A 101 2.37 4.18 0.20
C ALA A 101 0.95 4.26 -0.32
N VAL A 102 0.68 3.71 -1.51
CA VAL A 102 -0.67 3.69 -2.09
C VAL A 102 -1.01 2.31 -2.62
N VAL A 103 -2.30 1.95 -2.61
CA VAL A 103 -2.77 0.71 -3.25
C VAL A 103 -3.16 1.01 -4.69
N VAL A 104 -2.59 0.27 -5.65
CA VAL A 104 -3.02 0.35 -7.05
C VAL A 104 -4.19 -0.60 -7.26
N ARG A 105 -5.36 -0.02 -7.56
CA ARG A 105 -6.58 -0.77 -7.81
C ARG A 105 -6.77 -1.14 -9.28
N GLY A 106 -6.08 -0.43 -10.17
CA GLY A 106 -6.17 -0.64 -11.60
C GLY A 106 -5.23 0.27 -12.35
N MET A 107 -4.87 -0.14 -13.55
CA MET A 107 -3.99 0.63 -14.43
C MET A 107 -4.43 0.46 -15.88
N ASN A 108 -4.27 1.52 -16.67
CA ASN A 108 -4.33 1.47 -18.13
C ASN A 108 -3.13 2.23 -18.72
N SER A 109 -3.10 2.39 -20.04
CA SER A 109 -2.01 3.05 -20.78
C SER A 109 -1.83 4.53 -20.47
N ARG A 110 -2.79 5.16 -19.78
CA ARG A 110 -2.80 6.60 -19.48
C ARG A 110 -2.93 6.93 -17.99
N TYR A 111 -3.51 6.03 -17.19
CA TYR A 111 -3.86 6.30 -15.81
C TYR A 111 -3.55 5.12 -14.90
N VAL A 112 -3.09 5.42 -13.69
CA VAL A 112 -3.02 4.50 -12.55
C VAL A 112 -4.10 4.93 -11.57
N ILE A 113 -4.98 4.02 -11.19
CA ILE A 113 -6.00 4.25 -10.17
C ILE A 113 -5.39 3.83 -8.85
N ILE A 114 -5.15 4.82 -7.99
CA ILE A 114 -4.65 4.64 -6.64
C ILE A 114 -5.76 4.91 -5.64
N ASP A 115 -5.84 4.09 -4.61
CA ASP A 115 -6.69 4.34 -3.44
C ASP A 115 -5.79 4.97 -2.36
N PRO A 116 -5.94 6.28 -2.08
CA PRO A 116 -5.20 6.93 -1.02
C PRO A 116 -5.80 6.57 0.34
N GLU A 117 -4.97 6.49 1.37
CA GLU A 117 -5.40 6.39 2.76
C GLU A 117 -5.81 7.73 3.40
N ASN A 118 -5.95 8.80 2.61
CA ASN A 118 -6.27 10.17 3.06
C ASN A 118 -7.61 10.64 2.48
#